data_AF-A0A1E5JWT4-F1
#
_entry.id   AF-A0A1E5JWT4-F1
#
_cell.length_a   1.000
_cell.length_b   1.000
_cell.length_c   1.000
_cell.angle_alpha   90.00
_cell.angle_beta   90.00
_cell.angle_gamma   90.00
#
_symmetry.space_group_name_H-M   'P 1'
#
loop_
_entity.id
_entity.type
_entity.pdbx_description
1 polymer ?
#
loop_
_entity_poly.entity_id
_entity_poly.type
_entity_poly.pdbx_seq_one_letter_code
_entity_poly.pdbx_strand_id
1 'polypeptide(L)'
;MNKDYVEIDGKEIRVFQICEGDAVAAEYLEDAIEWYKDLTGFDDDELYASEDIEIYDPEKYVRKDEDEEGRITVKEIVNEYWAGKPFIAVTTAGY
;
A
#
# COMPACT_ATOMS: atom_id res chain seq x y z
N MET A 1 -2.94 4.45 20.82
CA MET A 1 -2.51 3.58 19.72
C MET A 1 -3.01 4.22 18.45
N ASN A 2 -2.12 4.63 17.55
CA ASN A 2 -2.55 4.98 16.20
C ASN A 2 -3.04 3.69 15.53
N LYS A 3 -4.12 3.79 14.78
CA LYS A 3 -4.61 2.67 13.96
C LYS A 3 -3.67 2.52 12.78
N ASP A 4 -3.36 1.29 12.40
CA ASP A 4 -2.58 0.91 11.22
C ASP A 4 -3.45 0.71 9.97
N TYR A 5 -4.72 1.12 10.03
CA TYR A 5 -5.70 0.97 8.96
C TYR A 5 -6.56 2.22 8.77
N VAL A 6 -7.19 2.29 7.61
CA VAL A 6 -8.20 3.26 7.22
C VAL A 6 -9.55 2.56 7.13
N GLU A 7 -10.58 3.08 7.79
CA GLU A 7 -11.92 2.49 7.74
C GLU A 7 -12.72 3.10 6.58
N ILE A 8 -13.17 2.28 5.62
CA ILE A 8 -14.00 2.69 4.49
C ILE A 8 -15.19 1.73 4.39
N ASP A 9 -16.42 2.25 4.44
CA ASP A 9 -17.66 1.46 4.36
C ASP A 9 -17.72 0.25 5.32
N GLY A 10 -17.14 0.41 6.52
CA GLY A 10 -17.08 -0.65 7.55
C GLY A 10 -16.00 -1.70 7.32
N LYS A 11 -15.09 -1.48 6.37
CA LYS A 11 -13.93 -2.33 6.07
C LYS A 11 -12.64 -1.67 6.53
N GLU A 12 -11.71 -2.47 7.03
CA GLU A 12 -10.38 -2.00 7.46
C GLU A 12 -9.38 -2.18 6.31
N ILE A 13 -8.96 -1.07 5.71
CA ILE A 13 -7.99 -1.05 4.61
C ILE A 13 -6.60 -0.74 5.16
N ARG A 14 -5.64 -1.61 4.88
CA ARG A 14 -4.22 -1.47 5.28
C ARG A 14 -3.36 -1.29 4.04
N VAL A 15 -2.20 -0.67 4.22
CA VAL A 15 -1.21 -0.48 3.15
C VAL A 15 0.02 -1.32 3.48
N PHE A 16 0.20 -2.40 2.74
CA PHE A 16 1.23 -3.41 2.95
C PHE A 16 2.42 -3.16 2.03
N GLN A 17 3.63 -3.04 2.58
CA GLN A 17 4.84 -2.93 1.77
C GLN A 17 5.22 -4.30 1.21
N ILE A 18 4.94 -4.53 -0.06
CA ILE A 18 5.10 -5.85 -0.70
C ILE A 18 6.52 -6.06 -1.19
N CYS A 19 7.23 -4.99 -1.55
CA CYS A 19 8.63 -5.01 -1.93
C CYS A 19 9.32 -3.68 -1.60
N GLU A 20 10.58 -3.54 -2.03
CA GLU A 20 11.36 -2.30 -1.80
C GLU A 20 10.70 -1.08 -2.44
N GLY A 21 10.09 -1.26 -3.62
CA GLY A 21 9.51 -0.19 -4.41
C GLY A 21 8.05 0.12 -4.06
N ASP A 22 7.24 -0.88 -3.74
CA ASP A 22 5.78 -0.74 -3.79
C ASP A 22 5.07 -1.19 -2.51
N ALA A 23 4.05 -0.41 -2.14
CA ALA A 23 3.11 -0.74 -1.09
C ALA A 23 1.66 -0.72 -1.60
N VAL A 24 0.91 -1.76 -1.25
CA VAL A 24 -0.43 -2.05 -1.80
C VAL A 24 -1.49 -1.87 -0.72
N ALA A 25 -2.54 -1.11 -1.03
CA ALA A 25 -3.73 -1.00 -0.21
C ALA A 25 -4.62 -2.24 -0.41
N ALA A 26 -5.01 -2.92 0.67
CA ALA A 26 -5.95 -4.04 0.65
C ALA A 26 -6.62 -4.26 2.03
N GLU A 27 -7.68 -5.08 2.06
CA GLU A 27 -8.32 -5.51 3.32
C GLU A 27 -7.43 -6.51 4.08
N TYR A 28 -6.81 -7.42 3.33
CA TYR A 28 -5.97 -8.50 3.85
C TYR A 28 -4.63 -8.56 3.13
N LEU A 29 -3.61 -9.06 3.83
CA LEU A 29 -2.27 -9.22 3.27
C LEU A 29 -2.25 -10.18 2.07
N GLU A 30 -2.97 -11.29 2.19
CA GLU A 30 -3.06 -12.31 1.13
C GLU A 30 -3.60 -11.69 -0.17
N ASP A 31 -4.68 -10.90 -0.09
CA ASP A 31 -5.25 -10.18 -1.22
C ASP A 31 -4.25 -9.20 -1.86
N ALA A 32 -3.44 -8.51 -1.05
CA ALA A 32 -2.45 -7.58 -1.55
C ALA A 32 -1.34 -8.30 -2.35
N ILE A 33 -0.85 -9.42 -1.82
CA ILE A 33 0.19 -10.24 -2.46
C ILE A 33 -0.35 -10.85 -3.75
N GLU A 34 -1.50 -11.52 -3.70
CA GLU A 34 -2.09 -12.17 -4.88
C GLU A 34 -2.39 -11.15 -5.98
N TRP A 35 -2.96 -10.00 -5.62
CA TRP A 35 -3.24 -8.94 -6.59
C TRP A 35 -1.96 -8.35 -7.21
N TYR A 36 -0.91 -8.13 -6.40
CA TYR A 36 0.35 -7.57 -6.89
C TYR A 36 1.05 -8.55 -7.84
N LYS A 37 1.07 -9.85 -7.53
CA LYS A 37 1.61 -10.89 -8.43
C LYS A 37 0.85 -10.96 -9.74
N ASP A 38 -0.49 -10.92 -9.70
CA ASP A 38 -1.31 -10.92 -10.93
C ASP A 38 -1.03 -9.67 -11.79
N LEU A 39 -0.78 -8.53 -11.16
CA LEU A 39 -0.46 -7.27 -11.84
C LEU A 39 0.93 -7.27 -12.51
N THR A 40 1.97 -7.74 -11.81
CA THR A 40 3.37 -7.61 -12.25
C THR A 40 3.92 -8.86 -12.92
N GLY A 41 3.34 -10.03 -12.63
CA GLY A 41 3.86 -11.33 -13.02
C GLY A 41 5.05 -11.81 -12.18
N PHE A 42 5.35 -11.15 -11.05
CA PHE A 42 6.42 -11.54 -10.14
C PHE A 42 6.08 -12.81 -9.35
N ASP A 43 7.12 -13.61 -9.10
CA ASP A 43 7.05 -14.79 -8.25
C ASP A 43 7.32 -14.44 -6.77
N ASP A 44 7.05 -15.38 -5.86
CA ASP A 44 7.22 -15.20 -4.41
C ASP A 44 8.63 -14.75 -3.99
N ASP A 45 9.68 -15.16 -4.72
CA ASP A 45 11.07 -14.83 -4.40
C ASP A 45 11.46 -13.39 -4.73
N GLU A 46 10.63 -12.66 -5.48
CA GLU A 46 10.82 -11.25 -5.79
C GLU A 46 10.10 -10.31 -4.79
N LEU A 47 9.26 -10.87 -3.91
CA LEU A 47 8.51 -10.12 -2.90
C LEU A 47 9.15 -10.29 -1.51
N TYR A 48 8.80 -9.40 -0.60
CA TYR A 48 9.13 -9.62 0.81
C TYR A 48 8.37 -10.83 1.35
N ALA A 49 9.04 -11.60 2.21
CA ALA A 49 8.38 -12.67 2.93
C ALA A 49 7.26 -12.07 3.79
N SER A 50 6.15 -12.80 3.98
CA SER A 50 4.99 -12.29 4.73
C SER A 50 5.31 -11.79 6.15
N GLU A 51 6.37 -12.31 6.78
CA GLU A 51 6.85 -11.88 8.10
C GLU A 51 7.65 -10.57 8.07
N ASP A 52 8.22 -10.21 6.91
CA ASP A 52 8.99 -8.99 6.68
C ASP A 52 8.12 -7.85 6.12
N ILE A 53 6.85 -8.12 5.79
CA ILE A 53 5.94 -7.10 5.26
C ILE A 53 5.51 -6.14 6.37
N GLU A 54 5.86 -4.87 6.19
CA GLU A 54 5.47 -3.78 7.07
C GLU A 54 4.15 -3.14 6.63
N ILE A 55 3.36 -2.66 7.60
CA ILE A 55 2.15 -1.87 7.35
C ILE A 55 2.51 -0.39 7.51
N TYR A 56 2.19 0.40 6.50
CA TYR A 56 2.39 1.85 6.55
C TYR A 56 1.43 2.49 7.57
N ASP A 57 1.97 3.36 8.43
CA ASP A 57 1.16 4.22 9.30
C ASP A 57 0.24 5.10 8.42
N PRO A 58 -1.10 5.06 8.60
CA PRO A 58 -2.04 5.89 7.85
C PRO A 58 -1.73 7.40 7.91
N GLU A 59 -1.11 7.87 8.99
CA GLU A 59 -0.77 9.28 9.18
C GLU A 59 0.65 9.61 8.65
N LYS A 60 1.37 8.63 8.08
CA LYS A 60 2.66 8.85 7.41
C LYS A 60 2.46 9.69 6.16
N TYR A 61 3.26 10.75 6.04
CA TYR A 61 3.35 11.52 4.80
C TYR A 61 4.26 10.82 3.79
N VAL A 62 3.75 10.67 2.57
CA VAL A 62 4.49 10.21 1.40
C VAL A 62 4.46 11.28 0.31
N ARG A 63 5.30 11.14 -0.72
CA ARG A 63 5.23 12.03 -1.88
C ARG A 63 3.98 11.72 -2.68
N LYS A 64 3.31 12.77 -3.15
CA LYS A 64 2.08 12.65 -3.94
C LYS A 64 2.36 12.16 -5.36
N ASP A 65 3.51 12.56 -5.92
CA ASP A 65 3.94 12.23 -7.26
C ASP A 65 5.49 12.31 -7.33
N GLU A 66 6.09 11.74 -8.38
CA GLU A 66 7.52 11.84 -8.63
C GLU A 66 7.94 13.27 -9.01
N ASP A 67 7.03 14.02 -9.65
CA ASP A 67 7.29 15.35 -10.22
C ASP A 67 6.84 16.53 -9.33
N GLU A 68 6.06 16.29 -8.27
CA GLU A 68 5.51 17.37 -7.42
C GLU A 68 6.09 17.43 -5.99
N GLU A 69 6.35 18.64 -5.49
CA GLU A 69 6.72 18.92 -4.08
C GLU A 69 5.55 18.75 -3.07
N GLY A 70 4.53 17.96 -3.42
CA GLY A 70 3.36 17.70 -2.60
C GLY A 70 3.57 16.50 -1.67
N ARG A 71 3.25 16.67 -0.38
CA ARG A 71 3.11 15.55 0.56
C ARG A 71 1.63 15.23 0.76
N ILE A 72 1.30 13.95 0.80
CA ILE A 72 -0.04 13.43 1.06
C ILE A 72 0.07 12.32 2.12
N THR A 73 -0.93 12.15 2.98
CA THR A 73 -0.93 11.03 3.92
C THR A 73 -1.37 9.74 3.25
N VAL A 74 -0.87 8.59 3.74
CA VAL A 74 -1.33 7.27 3.31
C VAL A 74 -2.85 7.16 3.43
N LYS A 75 -3.42 7.71 4.50
CA LYS A 75 -4.86 7.77 4.72
C LYS A 75 -5.61 8.54 3.65
N GLU A 76 -5.11 9.71 3.23
CA GLU A 76 -5.72 10.48 2.15
C GLU A 76 -5.70 9.70 0.84
N ILE A 77 -4.57 9.05 0.51
CA ILE A 77 -4.46 8.18 -0.67
C ILE A 77 -5.53 7.08 -0.64
N VAL A 78 -5.63 6.35 0.48
CA VAL A 78 -6.61 5.25 0.58
C VAL A 78 -8.05 5.77 0.47
N ASN A 79 -8.39 6.90 1.09
CA ASN A 79 -9.74 7.49 0.95
C ASN A 79 -10.05 7.98 -0.47
N GLU A 80 -9.06 8.47 -1.20
CA GLU A 80 -9.24 9.03 -2.54
C GLU A 80 -9.34 7.94 -3.62
N TYR A 81 -8.55 6.87 -3.49
CA TYR A 81 -8.37 5.88 -4.56
C TYR A 81 -9.01 4.51 -4.30
N TRP A 82 -9.44 4.21 -3.06
CA TRP A 82 -10.09 2.93 -2.78
C TRP A 82 -11.43 2.81 -3.50
N ALA A 83 -11.48 1.92 -4.49
CA ALA A 83 -12.68 1.61 -5.28
C ALA A 83 -13.22 0.20 -5.00
N GLY A 84 -12.94 -0.36 -3.81
CA GLY A 84 -13.32 -1.72 -3.44
C GLY A 84 -12.43 -2.83 -4.02
N LYS A 85 -11.23 -2.49 -4.50
CA LYS A 85 -10.22 -3.43 -5.00
C LYS A 85 -8.82 -2.97 -4.60
N PRO A 86 -7.84 -3.89 -4.47
CA PRO A 86 -6.47 -3.51 -4.16
C PRO A 86 -5.85 -2.60 -5.22
N PHE A 87 -4.89 -1.77 -4.80
CA PHE A 87 -4.14 -0.87 -5.65
C PHE A 87 -2.77 -0.51 -5.03
N ILE A 88 -1.79 -0.11 -5.86
CA ILE A 88 -0.50 0.42 -5.38
C ILE A 88 -0.75 1.82 -4.80
N ALA A 89 -0.61 1.95 -3.48
CA ALA A 89 -0.84 3.21 -2.76
C ALA A 89 0.41 4.05 -2.63
N VAL A 90 1.58 3.41 -2.52
CA VAL A 90 2.87 4.09 -2.45
C VAL A 90 3.81 3.39 -3.41
N THR A 91 4.46 4.16 -4.27
CA THR A 91 5.62 3.72 -5.02
C THR A 91 6.80 4.61 -4.66
N THR A 92 7.93 4.01 -4.31
CA THR A 92 9.18 4.72 -4.08
C THR A 92 10.04 4.53 -5.31
N ALA A 93 10.17 5.59 -6.09
CA ALA A 93 11.19 5.67 -7.12
C ALA A 93 12.56 5.54 -6.44
N GLY A 94 13.24 4.42 -6.68
CA GLY A 94 14.64 4.24 -6.29
C GLY A 94 15.47 5.33 -6.97
N TYR A 95 16.19 6.14 -6.18
CA TYR A 95 17.19 7.08 -6.68
C TYR A 95 18.53 6.38 -6.90
#